data_AF-A0A261KM59-F1
#
_entry.id   AF-A0A261KM59-F1
#
_cell.length_a   1.000
_cell.length_b   1.000
_cell.length_c   1.000
_cell.angle_alpha   90.00
_cell.angle_beta   90.00
_cell.angle_gamma   90.00
#
_symmetry.space_group_name_H-M   'P 1'
#
loop_
_entity.id
_entity.type
_entity.pdbx_description
1 polymer ?
#
loop_
_entity_poly.entity_id
_entity_poly.type
_entity_poly.pdbx_seq_one_letter_code
_entity_poly.pdbx_strand_id
1 'polypeptide(L)'
;EVFDKVKAFEVGGIDYITKPFQEQEVLARIKSQLTIKKQKQLLEAEGKLLKIEQDNLKAEIRQRKEAEAILYQSRALISSILNSALEKIVRK
;
A
#
# COMPACT_ATOMS: atom_id res chain seq x y z
N GLU A 1 17.06 -15.09 -38.43
CA GLU A 1 16.37 -13.89 -37.89
C GLU A 1 15.35 -14.17 -36.80
N VAL A 2 14.28 -14.95 -37.04
CA VAL A 2 13.29 -15.23 -35.97
C VAL A 2 13.91 -16.04 -34.82
N PHE A 3 14.77 -17.01 -35.15
CA PHE A 3 15.42 -17.89 -34.16
C PHE A 3 16.35 -17.13 -33.20
N ASP A 4 17.13 -16.16 -33.70
CA ASP A 4 18.03 -15.35 -32.87
C ASP A 4 17.27 -14.41 -31.94
N LYS A 5 16.12 -13.88 -32.39
CA LYS A 5 15.25 -13.03 -31.57
C LYS A 5 14.63 -13.84 -30.44
N VAL A 6 14.11 -15.03 -30.72
CA VAL A 6 13.55 -15.94 -29.71
C VAL A 6 14.61 -16.30 -28.67
N LYS A 7 15.81 -16.67 -29.11
CA LYS A 7 16.93 -16.98 -28.21
C LYS A 7 17.34 -15.78 -27.34
N ALA A 8 17.31 -14.56 -27.89
CA ALA A 8 17.59 -13.34 -27.13
C ALA A 8 16.57 -13.12 -26.01
N PHE A 9 15.28 -13.37 -26.25
CA PHE A 9 14.26 -13.32 -25.21
C PHE A 9 14.41 -14.43 -24.16
N GLU A 10 14.75 -15.65 -24.58
CA GLU A 10 14.97 -16.80 -23.67
C GLU A 10 16.13 -16.60 -22.70
N VAL A 11 17.19 -15.89 -23.10
CA VAL A 11 18.32 -15.55 -22.23
C VAL A 11 18.11 -14.26 -21.41
N GLY A 12 16.90 -13.69 -21.42
CA GLY A 12 16.52 -12.50 -20.63
C GLY A 12 16.68 -11.16 -21.33
N GLY A 13 16.95 -11.15 -22.64
CA GLY A 13 16.94 -9.95 -23.47
C GLY A 13 15.53 -9.43 -23.65
N ILE A 14 15.20 -8.32 -23.01
CA ILE A 14 13.89 -7.66 -23.08
C ILE A 14 13.72 -6.73 -24.29
N ASP A 15 14.80 -6.49 -25.03
CA ASP A 15 14.84 -5.64 -26.22
C ASP A 15 15.95 -6.13 -27.17
N TYR A 16 15.79 -5.91 -28.47
CA TYR A 16 16.79 -6.26 -29.48
C TYR A 16 16.86 -5.19 -30.58
N ILE A 17 18.03 -5.05 -31.18
CA ILE A 17 18.28 -4.14 -32.32
C ILE A 17 18.90 -4.95 -33.44
N THR A 18 18.28 -4.92 -34.62
CA THR A 18 18.81 -5.59 -35.81
C THR A 18 19.92 -4.77 -36.45
N LYS A 19 20.90 -5.45 -37.06
CA LYS A 19 21.96 -4.81 -37.83
C LYS A 19 21.50 -4.51 -39.27
N PRO A 20 22.12 -3.54 -39.97
CA PRO A 20 23.11 -2.58 -39.45
C PRO A 20 22.46 -1.59 -38.48
N PHE A 21 23.20 -1.22 -37.43
CA PHE A 21 22.66 -0.35 -36.40
C PHE A 21 22.41 1.06 -36.93
N GLN A 22 21.28 1.65 -36.53
CA GLN A 22 21.01 3.06 -36.71
C GLN A 22 21.14 3.76 -35.36
N GLU A 23 22.03 4.75 -35.26
CA GLU A 23 22.34 5.43 -33.99
C GLU A 23 21.09 6.00 -33.30
N GLN A 24 20.16 6.56 -34.09
CA GLN A 24 18.91 7.11 -33.58
C GLN A 24 18.01 6.04 -32.96
N GLU A 25 17.94 4.85 -33.56
CA GLU A 25 17.18 3.72 -33.02
C GLU A 25 17.80 3.23 -31.70
N VAL A 26 19.13 3.10 -31.65
CA VAL A 26 19.86 2.67 -30.45
C VAL A 26 19.61 3.64 -29.31
N LEU A 27 19.75 4.94 -29.55
CA LEU A 27 19.51 5.98 -28.54
C LEU A 27 18.06 6.01 -28.08
N ALA A 28 17.10 5.86 -28.98
CA ALA A 28 15.68 5.83 -28.63
C ALA A 28 15.36 4.63 -27.73
N ARG A 29 15.85 3.44 -28.05
CA ARG A 29 15.62 2.24 -27.23
C ARG A 29 16.28 2.32 -25.86
N ILE A 30 17.53 2.81 -25.78
CA ILE A 30 18.20 3.03 -24.48
C ILE A 30 17.37 3.99 -23.61
N LYS A 31 16.90 5.11 -24.18
CA LYS A 31 16.07 6.08 -23.45
C LYS A 31 14.76 5.45 -22.95
N SER A 32 14.10 4.64 -23.78
CA SER A 32 12.89 3.92 -23.39
C SER A 32 13.15 2.96 -22.22
N GLN A 33 14.18 2.13 -22.32
CA GLN A 33 14.53 1.16 -21.26
C GLN A 33 14.90 1.86 -19.94
N LEU A 34 15.67 2.95 -20.00
CA LEU A 34 16.00 3.75 -18.82
C LEU A 34 14.76 4.42 -18.20
N THR A 35 13.83 4.89 -19.03
CA THR A 35 12.57 5.49 -18.58
C THR A 35 11.70 4.46 -17.87
N ILE A 36 11.53 3.26 -18.45
CA ILE A 36 10.79 2.15 -17.85
C ILE A 36 11.42 1.76 -16.51
N LYS A 37 12.75 1.63 -16.45
CA LYS A 37 13.46 1.31 -15.21
C LYS A 37 13.20 2.37 -14.12
N LYS A 38 13.30 3.66 -14.48
CA LYS A 38 13.05 4.77 -13.55
C LYS A 38 11.61 4.77 -13.04
N GLN A 39 10.63 4.57 -13.92
CA GLN A 39 9.22 4.48 -13.56
C GLN A 39 8.95 3.30 -12.62
N LYS A 40 9.51 2.13 -12.91
CA LYS A 40 9.40 0.95 -12.04
C LYS A 40 9.96 1.22 -10.64
N GLN A 41 11.15 1.82 -10.55
CA GLN A 41 11.75 2.19 -9.26
C GLN A 41 10.89 3.18 -8.47
N LEU A 42 10.27 4.16 -9.16
CA LEU A 42 9.37 5.12 -8.53
C LEU A 42 8.11 4.44 -7.98
N LEU A 43 7.48 3.58 -8.77
CA LEU A 43 6.29 2.82 -8.36
C LEU A 43 6.60 1.89 -7.17
N GLU A 44 7.77 1.24 -7.17
CA GLU A 44 8.20 0.41 -6.04
C GLU A 44 8.42 1.24 -4.77
N ALA A 45 8.98 2.45 -4.88
CA ALA A 45 9.16 3.35 -3.75
C ALA A 45 7.83 3.86 -3.21
N GLU A 46 6.92 4.28 -4.09
CA GLU A 46 5.57 4.74 -3.74
C GLU A 46 4.76 3.62 -3.07
N GLY A 47 4.82 2.40 -3.61
CA GLY A 47 4.16 1.24 -3.01
C GLY A 47 4.66 0.92 -1.59
N LYS A 48 5.95 1.14 -1.31
CA LYS A 48 6.50 1.00 0.05
C LYS A 48 5.97 2.08 1.00
N LEU A 49 5.92 3.33 0.56
CA LEU A 49 5.41 4.44 1.36
C LEU A 49 3.93 4.27 1.69
N LEU A 50 3.10 3.93 0.70
CA LEU A 50 1.68 3.67 0.89
C LEU A 50 1.42 2.52 1.87
N LYS A 51 2.28 1.49 1.86
CA LYS A 51 2.17 0.37 2.81
C LYS A 51 2.43 0.82 4.25
N ILE A 52 3.46 1.63 4.47
CA ILE A 52 3.77 2.20 5.79
C ILE A 52 2.59 3.04 6.29
N GLU A 53 2.03 3.89 5.43
CA GLU A 53 0.88 4.73 5.79
C GLU A 53 -0.36 3.90 6.13
N GLN A 54 -0.67 2.86 5.35
CA GLN A 54 -1.75 1.94 5.66
C GLN A 54 -1.57 1.25 7.01
N ASP A 55 -0.35 0.82 7.34
CA ASP A 55 -0.09 0.13 8.60
C ASP A 55 -0.24 1.08 9.79
N ASN A 56 0.18 2.34 9.65
CA ASN A 56 -0.04 3.40 10.64
C ASN A 56 -1.54 3.68 10.84
N LEU A 57 -2.29 3.86 9.75
CA LEU A 57 -3.74 4.11 9.83
C LEU A 57 -4.48 2.93 10.47
N LYS A 58 -4.08 1.68 10.18
CA LYS A 58 -4.65 0.49 10.83
C LYS A 58 -4.38 0.47 12.33
N ALA A 59 -3.18 0.88 12.76
CA ALA A 59 -2.85 0.98 14.18
C ALA A 59 -3.70 2.04 14.88
N GLU A 60 -3.84 3.23 14.29
CA GLU A 60 -4.69 4.31 14.80
C GLU A 60 -6.15 3.87 14.94
N ILE A 61 -6.70 3.20 13.91
CA ILE A 61 -8.08 2.68 13.95
C ILE A 61 -8.26 1.66 15.08
N ARG A 62 -7.29 0.77 15.33
CA ARG A 62 -7.36 -0.18 16.44
C ARG A 62 -7.42 0.55 17.78
N GLN A 63 -6.55 1.52 18.00
CA GLN A 63 -6.53 2.31 19.24
C GLN A 63 -7.85 3.04 19.47
N ARG A 64 -8.43 3.64 18.41
CA ARG A 64 -9.73 4.31 18.50
C ARG A 64 -10.85 3.35 18.86
N LYS A 65 -10.88 2.15 18.27
CA LYS A 65 -11.87 1.12 18.60
C LYS A 65 -11.78 0.64 20.04
N GLU A 66 -10.56 0.48 20.56
CA GLU A 66 -10.33 0.11 21.96
C GLU A 66 -10.83 1.21 22.90
N ALA A 67 -10.48 2.48 22.62
CA ALA A 67 -10.96 3.61 23.40
C ALA A 67 -12.49 3.75 23.38
N GLU A 68 -13.11 3.56 22.21
CA GLU A 68 -14.57 3.59 22.05
C GLU A 68 -15.25 2.47 22.86
N ALA A 69 -14.69 1.25 22.84
CA ALA A 69 -15.21 0.14 23.64
C ALA A 69 -15.13 0.43 25.14
N ILE A 70 -14.01 0.99 25.62
CA ILE A 70 -13.84 1.40 27.02
C ILE A 70 -14.87 2.47 27.41
N LEU A 71 -15.07 3.47 26.55
CA LEU A 71 -16.06 4.53 26.78
C LEU A 71 -17.49 3.97 26.85
N TYR A 72 -17.83 3.03 25.97
CA TYR A 72 -19.13 2.36 25.99
C TYR A 72 -19.36 1.60 27.31
N GLN A 73 -18.37 0.84 27.76
CA GLN A 73 -18.42 0.10 29.02
C GLN A 73 -18.57 1.05 30.22
N SER A 74 -17.78 2.13 30.27
CA SER A 74 -17.87 3.15 31.32
C SER A 74 -19.26 3.79 31.38
N ARG A 75 -19.82 4.17 30.22
CA ARG A 75 -21.18 4.74 30.13
C ARG A 75 -22.25 3.76 30.63
N ALA A 76 -22.15 2.48 30.28
CA ALA A 76 -23.08 1.46 30.73
C ALA A 76 -23.03 1.27 32.25
N LEU A 77 -21.83 1.25 32.84
CA LEU A 77 -21.63 1.17 34.30
C LEU A 77 -22.19 2.38 35.04
N ILE A 78 -21.92 3.59 34.53
CA ILE A 78 -22.46 4.82 35.12
C ILE A 78 -23.99 4.80 35.10
N SER A 79 -24.58 4.39 33.97
CA SER A 79 -26.04 4.27 33.83
C SER A 79 -26.64 3.28 34.82
N SER A 80 -26.02 2.11 35.02
CA SER A 80 -26.51 1.12 35.99
C SER A 80 -26.41 1.60 37.44
N ILE A 81 -25.32 2.31 37.79
CA ILE A 81 -25.14 2.93 39.10
C ILE A 81 -26.22 3.98 39.34
N LEU A 82 -26.44 4.89 38.38
CA LEU A 82 -27.45 5.95 38.48
C LEU A 82 -28.86 5.38 38.67
N ASN A 83 -29.23 4.35 37.91
CA ASN A 83 -30.52 3.69 38.05
C ASN A 83 -30.68 3.05 39.43
N SER A 84 -29.64 2.35 39.92
CA SER A 84 -29.70 1.75 41.27
C SER A 84 -29.82 2.80 42.38
N ALA A 85 -29.22 3.98 42.20
CA ALA A 85 -29.32 5.09 43.15
C ALA A 85 -30.71 5.73 43.12
N LEU A 86 -31.27 5.94 41.93
CA LEU A 86 -32.65 6.41 41.75
C LEU A 86 -33.66 5.46 42.39
N GLU A 87 -33.52 4.15 42.20
CA GLU A 87 -34.40 3.16 42.85
C GLU A 87 -34.36 3.24 44.38
N LYS A 88 -33.18 3.47 44.97
CA LYS A 88 -33.04 3.63 46.43
C LYS A 88 -33.69 4.91 46.96
N ILE A 89 -33.75 5.97 46.15
CA ILE A 89 -34.42 7.23 46.51
C ILE A 89 -35.94 7.05 46.41
N VAL A 90 -36.43 6.41 45.35
CA VAL A 90 -37.88 6.23 45.12
C VAL A 90 -38.52 5.25 46.12
N ARG A 91 -37.75 4.32 46.69
CA ARG A 91 -38.22 3.37 47.71
C ARG A 91 -38.13 3.89 49.15
N LYS A 92 -37.56 5.08 49.38
CA LYS A 92 -37.55 5.78 50.67
C LYS A 92 -38.65 6.82 50.71
#